data_AF-A0AAD9WMU6-F1
#
_entry.id   AF-A0AAD9WMU6-F1
#
_cell.length_a   1.000
_cell.length_b   1.000
_cell.length_c   1.000
_cell.angle_alpha   90.00
_cell.angle_beta   90.00
_cell.angle_gamma   90.00
#
_symmetry.space_group_name_H-M   'P 1'
#
loop_
_entity.id
_entity.type
_entity.pdbx_description
1 polymer ?
#
loop_
_entity_poly.entity_id
_entity_poly.type
_entity_poly.pdbx_seq_one_letter_code
_entity_poly.pdbx_strand_id
1 'polypeptide(L)'
;MLETLILGQKRILNMAMGCGRNNQVNTLSIVTWLLGLGGGQISFLNQLSVKIGGSLSYCLGSRSPGWLAFGIGLHIAFPMGVTWAVGHRCSINLEPQVFTMLGF
;
A
#
# COMPACT_ATOMS: atom_id res chain seq x y z
N MET A 1 0.40 21.16 -2.69
CA MET A 1 -0.11 20.84 -4.03
C MET A 1 -0.87 19.52 -3.92
N LEU A 2 -2.10 19.46 -4.44
CA LEU A 2 -2.95 18.27 -4.38
C LEU A 2 -3.17 17.74 -5.79
N GLU A 3 -2.93 16.46 -5.97
CA GLU A 3 -2.90 15.79 -7.27
C GLU A 3 -4.01 14.76 -7.39
N THR A 4 -4.25 14.32 -8.63
CA THR A 4 -5.15 13.20 -8.94
C THR A 4 -4.34 11.95 -9.25
N LEU A 5 -4.53 10.90 -8.46
CA LEU A 5 -4.00 9.58 -8.79
C LEU A 5 -5.00 8.79 -9.62
N ILE A 6 -4.51 8.09 -10.65
CA ILE A 6 -5.31 7.18 -11.46
C ILE A 6 -4.73 5.76 -11.31
N LEU A 7 -5.56 4.82 -10.85
CA LEU A 7 -5.24 3.40 -10.73
C LEU A 7 -6.25 2.59 -11.56
N GLY A 8 -5.83 2.09 -12.72
CA GLY A 8 -6.76 1.47 -13.67
C GLY A 8 -7.88 2.45 -14.06
N GLN A 9 -9.15 2.08 -13.86
CA GLN A 9 -10.28 2.99 -14.09
C GLN A 9 -10.63 3.89 -12.88
N LYS A 10 -9.96 3.73 -11.72
CA LYS A 10 -10.27 4.50 -10.51
C LYS A 10 -9.50 5.82 -10.51
N ARG A 11 -10.20 6.93 -10.26
CA ARG A 11 -9.61 8.25 -10.04
C ARG A 11 -9.73 8.64 -8.57
N ILE A 12 -8.62 9.04 -7.97
CA ILE A 12 -8.51 9.40 -6.56
C ILE A 12 -8.00 10.84 -6.50
N LEU A 13 -8.92 11.76 -6.24
CA LEU A 13 -8.67 13.21 -6.20
C LEU A 13 -8.02 13.61 -4.88
N ASN A 14 -7.38 14.78 -4.80
CA ASN A 14 -6.88 15.38 -3.56
C ASN A 14 -5.82 14.55 -2.84
N MET A 15 -4.87 13.96 -3.56
CA MET A 15 -3.71 13.29 -2.97
C MET A 15 -2.53 14.26 -2.87
N ALA A 16 -1.94 14.40 -1.69
CA ALA A 16 -0.66 15.05 -1.50
C ALA A 16 0.46 14.16 -2.05
N MET A 17 0.95 14.51 -3.24
CA MET A 17 2.08 13.85 -3.90
C MET A 17 3.24 14.83 -4.02
N GLY A 18 4.44 14.35 -3.70
CA GLY A 18 5.67 15.12 -3.85
C GLY A 18 6.23 14.99 -5.27
N CYS A 19 6.83 16.07 -5.77
CA CYS A 19 7.58 16.06 -7.02
C CYS A 19 9.05 15.77 -6.70
N GLY A 20 9.49 14.55 -6.97
CA GLY A 20 10.86 14.13 -6.71
C GLY A 20 11.84 14.71 -7.73
N ARG A 21 12.93 15.32 -7.27
CA ARG A 21 14.05 15.79 -8.13
C ARG A 21 15.34 15.13 -7.66
N ASN A 22 16.15 14.62 -8.58
CA ASN A 22 17.41 13.94 -8.27
C ASN A 22 17.28 12.78 -7.26
N ASN A 23 16.18 12.03 -7.33
CA ASN A 23 16.06 10.78 -6.57
C ASN A 23 16.94 9.72 -7.24
N GLN A 24 18.18 9.58 -6.75
CA GLN A 24 19.03 8.46 -7.11
C GLN A 24 18.42 7.22 -6.45
N VAL A 25 17.84 6.33 -7.26
CA VAL A 25 17.35 5.03 -6.79
C VAL A 25 18.34 3.98 -7.28
N ASN A 26 19.11 3.40 -6.37
CA ASN A 26 20.19 2.46 -6.67
C ASN A 26 19.71 1.07 -7.12
N THR A 27 18.40 0.84 -7.34
CA THR A 27 17.87 -0.53 -7.27
C THR A 27 17.17 -1.05 -8.52
N LEU A 28 16.61 -0.24 -9.43
CA LEU A 28 15.92 -0.77 -10.63
C LEU A 28 15.96 0.26 -11.77
N SER A 29 16.45 -0.12 -12.95
CA SER A 29 16.67 0.78 -14.10
C SER A 29 15.42 1.38 -14.73
N ILE A 30 14.21 1.10 -14.22
CA ILE A 30 12.94 1.61 -14.77
C ILE A 30 11.98 1.94 -13.62
N VAL A 31 12.28 2.99 -12.85
CA VAL A 31 11.35 3.53 -11.84
C VAL A 31 11.29 5.04 -11.97
N THR A 32 10.12 5.59 -12.28
CA THR A 32 9.91 7.04 -12.47
C THR A 32 9.36 7.71 -11.20
N TRP A 33 8.70 6.94 -10.31
CA TRP A 33 8.05 7.46 -9.10
C TRP A 33 8.13 6.44 -7.95
N LEU A 34 8.13 6.91 -6.71
CA LEU A 34 8.08 6.08 -5.49
C LEU A 34 6.76 6.33 -4.75
N LEU A 35 6.09 5.24 -4.35
CA LEU A 35 4.85 5.29 -3.58
C LEU A 35 5.06 4.73 -2.17
N GLY A 36 4.86 5.56 -1.14
CA GLY A 36 5.06 5.17 0.26
C GLY A 36 3.82 4.51 0.87
N LEU A 37 3.95 3.24 1.28
CA LEU A 37 2.89 2.43 1.93
C LEU A 37 3.02 2.35 3.47
N GLY A 38 3.84 3.19 4.09
CA GLY A 38 4.04 3.20 5.55
C GLY A 38 2.87 3.83 6.33
N GLY A 39 2.99 3.90 7.66
CA GLY A 39 1.96 4.47 8.56
C GLY A 39 2.08 5.99 8.81
N GLY A 40 2.86 6.73 8.02
CA GLY A 40 3.02 8.19 8.20
C GLY A 40 1.80 8.99 7.74
N GLN A 41 1.63 10.21 8.24
CA GLN A 41 0.45 11.04 7.95
C GLN A 41 0.26 11.37 6.46
N ILE A 42 1.37 11.56 5.72
CA ILE A 42 1.37 11.82 4.27
C ILE A 42 1.55 10.50 3.49
N SER A 43 1.50 9.34 4.13
CA SER A 43 1.60 8.07 3.41
C SER A 43 0.40 7.87 2.48
N PHE A 44 0.61 7.08 1.43
CA PHE A 44 -0.45 6.75 0.49
C PHE A 44 -1.64 6.12 1.21
N LEU A 45 -1.39 5.18 2.13
CA LEU A 45 -2.45 4.50 2.88
C LEU A 45 -3.26 5.44 3.75
N ASN A 46 -2.59 6.36 4.45
CA ASN A 46 -3.29 7.30 5.32
C ASN A 46 -4.17 8.27 4.53
N GLN A 47 -3.65 8.80 3.43
CA GLN A 47 -4.42 9.67 2.54
C GLN A 47 -5.59 8.94 1.83
N LEU A 48 -5.43 7.64 1.60
CA LEU A 48 -6.43 6.76 1.00
C LEU A 48 -7.51 6.33 2.01
N SER A 49 -7.19 6.35 3.31
CA SER A 49 -8.11 6.03 4.40
C SER A 49 -9.38 6.87 4.36
N VAL A 50 -9.20 8.18 4.22
CA VAL A 50 -10.30 9.14 4.11
C VAL A 50 -11.20 8.90 2.89
N LYS A 51 -10.70 8.22 1.84
CA LYS A 51 -11.41 8.08 0.56
C LYS A 51 -12.05 6.71 0.36
N ILE A 52 -11.36 5.65 0.76
CA ILE A 52 -11.78 4.27 0.50
C ILE A 52 -11.49 3.30 1.66
N GLY A 53 -11.27 3.78 2.89
CA GLY A 53 -11.23 2.93 4.10
C GLY A 53 -9.89 2.31 4.48
N GLY A 54 -8.79 2.77 3.89
CA GLY A 54 -7.48 2.80 4.58
C GLY A 54 -6.78 1.47 4.76
N SER A 55 -7.41 0.37 4.35
CA SER A 55 -6.78 -0.94 4.43
C SER A 55 -6.09 -1.30 3.12
N LEU A 56 -4.92 -1.93 3.26
CA LEU A 56 -4.08 -2.45 2.20
C LEU A 56 -3.88 -3.94 2.46
N SER A 57 -4.01 -4.77 1.44
CA SER A 57 -3.44 -6.11 1.49
C SER A 57 -2.67 -6.47 0.24
N TYR A 58 -1.68 -7.32 0.40
CA TYR A 58 -0.89 -7.81 -0.71
C TYR A 58 -0.46 -9.25 -0.52
N CYS A 59 -0.27 -9.94 -1.66
CA CYS A 59 0.43 -11.21 -1.76
C CYS A 59 1.55 -11.01 -2.76
N LEU A 60 2.81 -11.04 -2.30
CA LEU A 60 3.96 -10.96 -3.19
C LEU A 60 4.25 -12.35 -3.73
N GLY A 61 4.07 -12.54 -5.04
CA GLY A 61 4.39 -13.81 -5.68
C GLY A 61 5.90 -13.94 -5.88
N SER A 62 6.45 -15.10 -5.53
CA SER A 62 7.87 -15.43 -5.75
C SER A 62 8.13 -15.95 -7.18
N ARG A 63 7.21 -16.77 -7.70
CA ARG A 63 7.28 -17.37 -9.05
C ARG A 63 6.01 -17.17 -9.89
N SER A 64 5.03 -16.47 -9.35
CA SER A 64 3.75 -16.14 -9.98
C SER A 64 3.46 -14.65 -9.78
N PRO A 65 2.57 -14.04 -10.58
CA PRO A 65 2.13 -12.67 -10.33
C PRO A 65 1.50 -12.55 -8.94
N GLY A 66 1.95 -11.56 -8.18
CA GLY A 66 1.33 -11.17 -6.92
C GLY A 66 0.10 -10.28 -7.14
N TRP A 67 -0.57 -9.93 -6.04
CA TRP A 67 -1.63 -8.94 -6.05
C TRP A 67 -1.46 -7.94 -4.90
N LEU A 68 -2.01 -6.75 -5.11
CA LEU A 68 -2.06 -5.68 -4.12
C LEU A 68 -3.42 -4.99 -4.25
N ALA A 69 -4.14 -4.90 -3.13
CA ALA A 69 -5.50 -4.39 -3.07
C ALA A 69 -5.66 -3.33 -1.97
N PHE A 70 -6.54 -2.37 -2.21
CA PHE A 70 -6.89 -1.31 -1.28
C PHE A 70 -8.41 -1.23 -1.12
N GLY A 71 -8.91 -0.87 0.06
CA GLY A 71 -10.33 -0.54 0.21
C GLY A 71 -10.93 -0.91 1.57
N ILE A 72 -12.24 -0.73 1.68
CA ILE A 72 -13.03 -1.16 2.84
C ILE A 72 -13.30 -2.66 2.71
N GLY A 73 -13.18 -3.42 3.80
CA GLY A 73 -13.61 -4.82 3.82
C GLY A 73 -12.55 -5.87 3.47
N LEU A 74 -11.30 -5.48 3.21
CA LEU A 74 -10.20 -6.46 3.11
C LEU A 74 -10.09 -7.28 4.41
N HIS A 75 -10.26 -6.64 5.57
CA HIS A 75 -10.31 -7.31 6.88
C HIS A 75 -11.33 -8.47 6.98
N ILE A 76 -12.39 -8.45 6.14
CA ILE A 76 -13.50 -9.42 6.17
C ILE A 76 -13.29 -10.54 5.14
N ALA A 77 -12.33 -10.39 4.22
CA ALA A 77 -12.08 -11.31 3.11
C ALA A 77 -10.95 -12.32 3.37
N PHE A 78 -10.52 -12.49 4.62
CA PHE A 78 -9.44 -13.42 4.94
C PHE A 78 -9.92 -14.79 5.39
N PRO A 79 -9.23 -15.87 4.99
CA PRO A 79 -9.48 -17.19 5.53
C PRO A 79 -9.22 -17.23 7.04
N MET A 80 -9.92 -18.14 7.70
CA MET A 80 -9.75 -18.48 9.12
C MET A 80 -8.24 -18.66 9.43
N GLY A 81 -7.68 -17.88 10.37
CA GLY A 81 -6.26 -18.04 10.80
C GLY A 81 -5.35 -16.83 10.65
N VAL A 82 -5.87 -15.63 10.37
CA VAL A 82 -5.05 -14.41 10.40
C VAL A 82 -4.74 -14.00 11.84
N THR A 83 -3.46 -13.82 12.15
CA THR A 83 -3.00 -13.24 13.42
C THR A 83 -2.81 -11.74 13.27
N TRP A 84 -3.53 -10.95 14.05
CA TRP A 84 -3.33 -9.51 14.15
C TRP A 84 -2.23 -9.21 15.16
N ALA A 85 -1.19 -8.52 14.73
CA ALA A 85 -0.17 -7.96 15.61
C ALA A 85 -0.32 -6.44 15.68
N VAL A 86 -0.20 -5.86 16.88
CA VAL A 86 -0.24 -4.41 17.05
C VAL A 86 0.95 -3.79 16.32
N GLY A 87 0.65 -2.94 15.34
CA GLY A 87 1.64 -2.38 14.42
C GLY A 87 2.53 -1.32 15.07
N HIS A 88 3.71 -1.73 15.55
CA HIS A 88 4.90 -0.87 15.60
C HIS A 88 5.99 -1.32 14.59
N ARG A 89 5.90 -2.56 14.08
CA ARG A 89 6.81 -3.13 13.09
C ARG A 89 6.14 -4.34 12.43
N CYS A 90 5.97 -4.30 11.11
CA CYS A 90 5.54 -5.47 10.34
C CYS A 90 6.68 -6.51 10.34
N SER A 91 6.44 -7.71 10.89
CA SER A 91 7.44 -8.79 10.95
C SER A 91 7.29 -9.70 9.74
N ILE A 92 8.33 -9.79 8.92
CA ILE A 92 8.41 -10.66 7.75
C ILE A 92 8.75 -12.10 8.18
N ASN A 93 7.76 -13.00 8.22
CA ASN A 93 8.04 -14.43 8.24
C ASN A 93 7.74 -15.00 6.85
N LEU A 94 8.77 -15.51 6.17
CA LEU A 94 8.73 -15.93 4.77
C LEU A 94 7.99 -17.26 4.59
N GLU A 95 6.71 -17.17 4.24
CA GLU A 95 5.92 -18.19 3.52
C GLU A 95 4.97 -17.42 2.57
N PRO A 96 4.02 -17.97 1.80
CA PRO A 96 3.14 -17.13 0.97
C PRO A 96 2.20 -16.30 1.86
N GLN A 97 2.72 -15.19 2.41
CA GLN A 97 2.05 -14.35 3.39
C GLN A 97 1.17 -13.34 2.66
N VAL A 98 -0.13 -13.51 2.78
CA VAL A 98 -1.08 -12.42 2.55
C VAL A 98 -0.94 -11.46 3.72
N PHE A 99 -0.48 -10.24 3.46
CA PHE A 99 -0.29 -9.23 4.49
C PHE A 99 -1.40 -8.18 4.43
N THR A 100 -1.83 -7.68 5.60
CA THR A 100 -2.85 -6.64 5.71
C THR A 100 -2.42 -5.54 6.67
N MET A 101 -2.38 -4.30 6.17
CA MET A 101 -2.30 -3.10 7.01
C MET A 101 -3.66 -2.44 7.11
N LEU A 102 -3.99 -2.00 8.33
CA LEU A 102 -5.04 -1.02 8.58
C LEU A 102 -4.38 0.34 8.71
N GLY A 103 -4.82 1.32 7.91
CA GLY A 103 -4.47 2.72 8.10
C GLY A 103 -5.07 3.24 9.41
N PHE A 104 -4.26 3.99 10.18
CA PHE A 104 -4.64 4.58 11.46
C PHE A 104 -5.28 5.96 11.28
#